data_AF-A0A150M5S1-F1
#
_entry.id   AF-A0A150M5S1-F1
#
_cell.length_a   1.000
_cell.length_b   1.000
_cell.length_c   1.000
_cell.angle_alpha   90.00
_cell.angle_beta   90.00
_cell.angle_gamma   90.00
#
_symmetry.space_group_name_H-M   'P 1'
#
loop_
_entity.id
_entity.type
_entity.pdbx_description
1 polymer ?
#
loop_
_entity_poly.entity_id
_entity_poly.type
_entity_poly.pdbx_seq_one_letter_code
_entity_poly.pdbx_strand_id
1 'polypeptide(L)' 'MVLLAWKANQPMTSEHLHCVLSTDRELSDEDILRHYAQRWSIECFFRQAKD' A
#
# COMPACT_ATOMS: atom_id res chain seq x y z
N MET A 1 -5.78 12.88 0.12
CA MET A 1 -4.47 12.87 -0.55
C MET A 1 -4.34 11.64 -1.43
N VAL A 2 -3.60 11.74 -2.54
CA VAL A 2 -3.33 10.64 -3.46
C VAL A 2 -1.81 10.43 -3.52
N LEU A 3 -1.37 9.21 -3.25
CA LEU A 3 0.03 8.80 -3.30
C LEU A 3 0.21 7.77 -4.41
N LEU A 4 1.15 8.05 -5.31
CA LEU A 4 1.50 7.18 -6.43
C LEU A 4 2.89 6.60 -6.18
N ALA A 5 3.00 5.28 -6.14
CA ALA A 5 4.25 4.61 -5.81
C ALA A 5 4.49 3.38 -6.68
N TRP A 6 5.76 3.15 -7.02
CA TRP A 6 6.24 1.88 -7.53
C TRP A 6 7.00 1.15 -6.42
N LYS A 7 6.90 -0.18 -6.40
CA LYS A 7 7.81 -0.97 -5.57
C LYS A 7 9.22 -0.87 -6.13
N ALA A 8 10.21 -0.73 -5.25
CA ALA A 8 11.61 -0.54 -5.63
C ALA A 8 12.18 -1.68 -6.52
N ASN A 9 11.58 -2.87 -6.46
CA ASN A 9 11.99 -4.05 -7.22
C ASN A 9 11.10 -4.34 -8.44
N GLN A 10 10.26 -3.40 -8.86
CA GLN A 10 9.36 -3.54 -10.00
C GLN A 10 9.66 -2.49 -11.09
N PRO A 11 9.40 -2.80 -12.37
CA PRO A 11 9.52 -1.82 -13.45
C PRO A 11 8.60 -0.61 -13.20
N MET A 12 9.04 0.59 -13.59
CA MET A 12 8.23 1.80 -13.56
C MET A 12 7.22 1.85 -14.73
N THR A 13 6.41 0.81 -14.88
CA THR A 13 5.29 0.76 -15.84
C THR A 13 3.97 1.05 -15.14
N SER A 14 2.93 1.41 -15.90
CA SER A 14 1.59 1.68 -15.36
C SER A 14 0.99 0.47 -14.64
N GLU A 15 1.33 -0.75 -15.08
CA GLU A 15 0.85 -2.02 -14.51
C GLU A 15 1.34 -2.24 -13.07
N HIS A 16 2.48 -1.66 -12.72
CA HIS A 16 3.09 -1.76 -11.39
C HIS A 16 2.90 -0.50 -10.54
N LEU A 17 2.12 0.47 -11.04
CA LEU A 17 1.81 1.69 -10.32
C LEU A 17 0.76 1.41 -9.25
N HIS A 18 1.14 1.60 -7.99
CA HIS A 18 0.21 1.54 -6.86
C HIS A 18 -0.32 2.94 -6.55
N CYS A 19 -1.63 3.02 -6.34
CA CYS A 19 -2.30 4.23 -5.89
C CYS A 19 -2.82 4.03 -4.46
N VAL A 20 -2.38 4.89 -3.55
CA VAL A 20 -2.81 4.92 -2.16
C VAL A 20 -3.68 6.16 -1.94
N LEU A 21 -4.91 5.93 -1.51
CA LEU A 21 -5.88 6.99 -1.21
C LEU A 21 -5.97 7.16 0.31
N SER A 22 -5.77 8.39 0.78
CA SER A 22 -5.97 8.75 2.19
C SER A 22 -6.96 9.91 2.30
N THR A 23 -7.91 9.81 3.22
CA THR A 23 -8.78 10.92 3.62
C THR A 23 -8.17 11.76 4.74
N ASP A 24 -7.11 11.25 5.37
CA ASP A 24 -6.40 11.94 6.43
C ASP A 24 -5.57 13.09 5.85
N ARG A 25 -5.60 14.23 6.55
CA ARG A 25 -4.93 15.48 6.16
C ARG A 25 -3.77 15.84 7.08
N GLU A 26 -3.63 15.14 8.20
CA GLU A 26 -2.59 15.40 9.20
C GLU A 26 -1.43 14.42 9.07
N LEU A 27 -1.68 13.25 8.47
CA LEU A 27 -0.65 12.25 8.22
C LEU A 27 0.29 12.63 7.07
N SER A 28 1.58 12.38 7.29
CA SER A 28 2.58 12.47 6.25
C SER A 28 2.47 11.32 5.23
N ASP A 29 3.11 11.50 4.08
CA ASP A 29 3.23 10.46 3.05
C ASP A 29 3.83 9.15 3.61
N GLU A 30 4.83 9.27 4.48
CA GLU A 30 5.51 8.13 5.10
C GLU A 30 4.59 7.39 6.07
N ASP A 31 3.82 8.12 6.89
CA ASP A 31 2.87 7.51 7.83
C ASP A 31 1.77 6.75 7.10
N ILE A 32 1.26 7.33 6.00
CA ILE A 32 0.25 6.68 5.15
C ILE A 32 0.82 5.40 4.53
N LEU A 33 2.04 5.44 4.00
CA LEU A 33 2.69 4.26 3.43
C LEU A 33 2.94 3.18 4.50
N ARG A 34 3.36 3.55 5.71
CA ARG A 34 3.54 2.62 6.84
C ARG A 34 2.22 1.95 7.24
N HIS A 35 1.13 2.69 7.33
CA HIS A 35 -0.20 2.12 7.62
C HIS A 35 -0.65 1.15 6.52
N TYR A 36 -0.46 1.49 5.26
CA TYR A 36 -0.82 0.60 4.14
C TYR A 36 0.07 -0.63 4.06
N ALA A 37 1.37 -0.53 4.38
CA ALA A 37 2.28 -1.69 4.42
C ALA A 37 1.86 -2.73 5.47
N GLN A 38 1.30 -2.28 6.60
CA GLN A 38 0.82 -3.18 7.67
C GLN A 38 -0.49 -3.90 7.32
N ARG A 39 -1.25 -3.40 6.32
CA ARG A 39 -2.52 -3.99 5.87
C ARG A 39 -2.36 -5.39 5.27
N TRP A 40 -1.15 -5.76 4.84
CA TRP A 40 -0.83 -7.09 4.34
C TRP A 40 -1.03 -8.20 5.39
N SER A 41 -0.93 -7.88 6.69
CA SER A 41 -1.15 -8.86 7.76
C SER A 41 -2.55 -9.48 7.72
N ILE A 42 -3.58 -8.70 7.37
CA ILE A 42 -4.95 -9.16 7.21
C ILE A 42 -5.11 -10.06 5.97
N GLU A 43 -4.45 -9.71 4.85
CA GLU A 43 -4.49 -10.55 3.64
C GLU A 43 -3.76 -11.87 3.83
N CYS A 44 -2.61 -11.86 4.53
CA CYS A 44 -1.90 -13.08 4.93
C CYS A 44 -2.77 -13.95 5.86
N PHE A 45 -3.45 -13.34 6.83
CA PHE A 45 -4.39 -14.06 7.70
C PHE A 45 -5.51 -14.71 6.90
N PHE A 46 -6.15 -14.00 5.97
CA PHE A 46 -7.22 -14.55 5.15
C PHE A 46 -6.75 -15.59 4.14
N ARG A 47 -5.50 -15.52 3.67
CA ARG A 47 -4.91 -16.57 2.84
C ARG A 47 -4.72 -17.85 3.65
N GLN A 48 -4.09 -17.75 4.82
CA GLN A 48 -3.82 -18.90 5.71
C GLN A 48 -5.10 -19.52 6.27
N ALA A 49 -6.16 -18.74 6.50
CA ALA A 49 -7.43 -19.25 6.98
C ALA A 49 -8.28 -19.95 5.88
N LYS A 50 -7.89 -19.82 4.61
CA LYS A 50 -8.58 -20.44 3.46
C LYS A 50 -7.83 -21.63 2.88
N ASP A 51 -6.61 -21.89 3.35
CA ASP A 51 -5.83 -23.11 3.11
C ASP A 51 -6.18 -24.17 4.17
#